data_AF-A0A975BW22-F1
#
_entry.id   AF-A0A975BW22-F1
#
_cell.length_a   1.000
_cell.length_b   1.000
_cell.length_c   1.000
_cell.angle_alpha   90.00
_cell.angle_beta   90.00
_cell.angle_gamma   90.00
#
_symmetry.space_group_name_H-M   'P 1'
#
loop_
_entity.id
_entity.type
_entity.pdbx_description
1 polymer ?
#
loop_
_entity_poly.entity_id
_entity_poly.type
_entity_poly.pdbx_seq_one_letter_code
_entity_poly.pdbx_strand_id
1 'polypeptide(L)' 'MAMISLPTRRFWKCYQNLPERIRRLADESYKLWKENPFHPSLEFEEIRPDIWRIKIGCRYRAIAKRYDAISDLCQI' A
#
# COMPACT_ATOMS: atom_id res chain seq x y z
N MET A 1 -13.63 -5.22 9.12
CA MET A 1 -13.56 -5.20 7.65
C MET A 1 -12.14 -5.55 7.25
N ALA A 2 -11.92 -6.69 6.59
CA ALA A 2 -10.58 -7.10 6.16
C ALA A 2 -10.16 -6.30 4.92
N MET A 3 -9.05 -5.57 5.00
CA MET A 3 -8.51 -4.83 3.86
C MET A 3 -7.66 -5.81 3.03
N ILE A 4 -8.07 -6.07 1.79
CA ILE A 4 -7.35 -6.99 0.90
C ILE A 4 -6.46 -6.16 -0.02
N SER A 5 -5.16 -6.43 -0.02
CA SER A 5 -4.19 -5.82 -0.93
C SER A 5 -3.87 -6.76 -2.10
N LEU A 6 -4.00 -6.29 -3.33
CA LEU A 6 -3.67 -7.05 -4.54
C LEU A 6 -2.46 -6.44 -5.26
N PRO A 7 -1.25 -7.00 -5.10
CA PRO A 7 -0.07 -6.51 -5.81
C PRO A 7 -0.13 -6.88 -7.29
N THR A 8 0.19 -5.92 -8.17
CA THR A 8 0.25 -6.16 -9.62
C THR A 8 1.56 -6.85 -10.01
N ARG A 9 1.61 -7.46 -11.20
CA ARG A 9 2.87 -8.03 -11.74
C ARG A 9 3.98 -6.98 -11.87
N ARG A 10 3.62 -5.74 -12.19
CA ARG A 10 4.56 -4.61 -12.27
C ARG A 10 5.13 -4.26 -10.88
N PHE A 11 4.29 -4.33 -9.84
CA PHE A 11 4.73 -4.13 -8.46
C PHE A 11 5.81 -5.15 -8.07
N TRP A 12 5.59 -6.45 -8.33
CA TRP A 12 6.57 -7.48 -8.00
C TRP A 12 7.90 -7.30 -8.73
N LYS A 13 7.89 -6.93 -10.01
CA LYS A 13 9.12 -6.60 -10.76
C LYS A 13 9.89 -5.45 -10.11
N CYS A 14 9.20 -4.37 -9.74
CA CYS A 14 9.83 -3.24 -9.06
C CYS A 14 10.35 -3.64 -7.68
N TYR A 15 9.57 -4.41 -6.92
CA TYR A 15 9.93 -4.88 -5.57
C TYR A 15 11.16 -5.80 -5.60
N GLN A 16 11.26 -6.70 -6.58
CA GLN A 16 12.42 -7.60 -6.72
C GLN A 16 13.70 -6.85 -7.09
N ASN A 17 13.59 -5.73 -7.81
CA ASN A 17 14.73 -4.87 -8.15
C ASN A 17 15.19 -3.98 -6.98
N LEU A 18 14.46 -3.93 -5.86
CA LEU A 18 14.87 -3.15 -4.71
C LEU A 18 15.98 -3.84 -3.91
N PRO A 19 16.91 -3.08 -3.30
CA PRO A 19 17.88 -3.62 -2.37
C PRO A 19 17.19 -4.36 -1.21
N GLU A 20 17.82 -5.41 -0.71
CA GLU A 20 17.25 -6.29 0.34
C GLU A 20 16.80 -5.50 1.58
N ARG A 21 17.57 -4.49 1.98
CA ARG A 21 17.22 -3.60 3.10
C ARG A 21 15.87 -2.90 2.90
N ILE A 22 15.57 -2.47 1.69
CA ILE A 22 14.31 -1.77 1.37
C ILE A 22 13.15 -2.76 1.30
N ARG A 23 13.40 -3.97 0.79
CA ARG A 23 12.41 -5.06 0.80
C ARG A 23 11.99 -5.42 2.23
N ARG A 24 12.95 -5.56 3.15
CA ARG A 24 12.65 -5.81 4.58
C ARG A 24 11.79 -4.70 5.19
N LEU A 25 12.12 -3.43 4.95
CA LEU A 25 11.31 -2.30 5.41
C LEU A 25 9.90 -2.29 4.81
N ALA A 26 9.76 -2.67 3.54
CA ALA A 26 8.47 -2.79 2.89
C ALA A 26 7.63 -3.92 3.52
N ASP A 27 8.25 -5.06 3.83
CA ASP A 27 7.58 -6.20 4.48
C ASP A 27 7.14 -5.85 5.91
N GLU A 28 7.97 -5.15 6.68
CA GLU A 28 7.63 -4.66 8.02
C GLU A 28 6.47 -3.65 7.97
N SER A 29 6.54 -2.70 7.05
CA SER A 29 5.47 -1.71 6.84
C SER A 29 4.16 -2.39 6.43
N TYR A 30 4.23 -3.43 5.60
CA TYR A 30 3.06 -4.20 5.18
C TYR A 30 2.45 -5.04 6.31
N LYS A 31 3.28 -5.65 7.16
CA LYS A 31 2.81 -6.37 8.36
C LYS A 31 2.11 -5.40 9.31
N LEU A 32 2.72 -4.26 9.58
CA LEU A 32 2.14 -3.22 10.44
C LEU A 32 0.82 -2.71 9.85
N TRP A 33 0.75 -2.52 8.52
CA TRP A 33 -0.49 -2.10 7.85
C TRP A 33 -1.59 -3.16 7.96
N LYS A 34 -1.27 -4.46 7.88
CA LYS A 34 -2.26 -5.53 8.08
C LYS A 34 -2.86 -5.54 9.49
N GLU A 35 -2.04 -5.23 10.50
CA GLU A 35 -2.47 -5.20 11.90
C GLU A 35 -3.20 -3.90 12.22
N ASN A 36 -2.65 -2.76 11.79
CA ASN A 36 -3.19 -1.44 12.00
C ASN A 36 -2.93 -0.52 10.79
N PRO A 37 -3.88 -0.44 9.85
CA PRO A 37 -3.74 0.39 8.65
C PRO A 37 -3.51 1.87 8.93
N PHE A 38 -4.01 2.38 10.07
CA PHE A 38 -3.96 3.80 10.45
C PHE A 38 -2.84 4.10 11.45
N HIS A 39 -1.83 3.23 11.55
CA HIS A 39 -0.71 3.46 12.44
C HIS A 39 0.11 4.71 12.01
N PRO A 40 0.43 5.66 12.93
CA PRO A 40 1.08 6.91 12.57
C PRO A 40 2.47 6.72 11.92
N SER A 41 3.21 5.66 12.26
CA SER A 41 4.51 5.35 11.64
C SER A 41 4.46 5.01 10.15
N LEU A 42 3.29 4.58 9.64
CA LEU A 42 3.12 4.29 8.21
C LEU A 42 2.92 5.56 7.38
N GLU A 43 2.56 6.67 8.03
CA GLU A 43 2.07 7.89 7.38
C GLU A 43 1.07 7.53 6.26
N PHE A 44 0.09 6.68 6.61
CA PHE A 44 -0.95 6.21 5.68
C PHE A 44 -1.91 7.36 5.40
N GLU A 45 -1.60 8.09 4.34
CA GLU A 45 -2.25 9.35 3.99
C GLU A 45 -2.95 9.21 2.65
N GLU A 46 -4.21 9.63 2.59
CA GLU A 46 -4.95 9.76 1.34
C GLU A 46 -4.48 11.04 0.64
N ILE A 47 -3.83 10.90 -0.52
CA ILE A 47 -3.36 12.06 -1.30
C ILE A 47 -4.46 12.55 -2.24
N ARG A 48 -5.27 11.62 -2.75
CA ARG A 48 -6.38 11.87 -3.68
C ARG A 48 -7.48 10.84 -3.42
N PRO A 49 -8.73 11.09 -3.87
CA PRO A 49 -9.79 10.10 -3.79
C PRO A 49 -9.30 8.74 -4.30
N ASP A 50 -9.46 7.71 -3.47
CA ASP A 50 -9.02 6.34 -3.72
C ASP A 50 -7.51 6.11 -3.81
N ILE A 51 -6.67 7.13 -3.69
CA ILE A 51 -5.20 6.99 -3.79
C ILE A 51 -4.54 7.27 -2.46
N TRP A 52 -3.86 6.25 -1.97
CA TRP A 52 -3.22 6.22 -0.68
C TRP A 52 -1.70 6.16 -0.81
N ARG A 53 -1.01 6.84 0.09
CA ARG A 53 0.45 6.80 0.24
C ARG A 53 0.81 6.03 1.49
N ILE A 54 1.84 5.19 1.41
CA ILE A 54 2.50 4.62 2.59
C ILE A 54 3.98 4.97 2.51
N LYS A 55 4.56 5.38 3.64
CA LYS A 55 5.99 5.61 3.76
C LYS A 55 6.71 4.28 4.02
N ILE A 56 7.74 4.01 3.22
CA ILE A 56 8.62 2.84 3.38
C ILE A 56 10.04 3.36 3.67
N GLY A 57 10.36 3.43 4.95
CA GLY A 57 11.61 4.03 5.42
C GLY A 57 11.74 5.52 5.07
N CYS A 58 12.97 6.01 4.91
CA CYS A 58 13.21 7.45 4.75
C CYS A 58 13.07 7.98 3.31
N ARG A 59 13.18 7.10 2.29
CA ARG A 59 13.28 7.51 0.88
C ARG A 59 12.28 6.85 -0.06
N TYR A 60 11.63 5.77 0.34
CA TYR A 60 10.70 5.05 -0.51
C TYR A 60 9.27 5.32 -0.06
N ARG A 61 8.36 5.40 -1.03
CA ARG A 61 6.93 5.58 -0.80
C ARG A 61 6.20 4.60 -1.69
N ALA A 62 5.27 3.85 -1.11
CA ALA A 62 4.33 3.03 -1.86
C ALA A 62 3.07 3.83 -2.13
N ILE A 63 2.48 3.61 -3.30
CA ILE A 63 1.20 4.18 -3.69
C ILE A 63 0.25 3.01 -3.89
N ALA A 64 -0.90 3.07 -3.24
CA ALA A 64 -1.96 2.10 -3.37
C ALA A 64 -3.23 2.80 -3.88
N LYS A 65 -4.00 2.09 -4.71
CA LYS A 65 -5.35 2.51 -5.04
C LYS A 65 -6.32 1.64 -4.27
N ARG A 66 -7.18 2.25 -3.47
CA ARG A 66 -8.30 1.59 -2.81
C ARG A 66 -9.42 1.46 -3.84
N TYR A 67 -10.03 0.30 -3.90
CA TYR A 67 -11.27 0.10 -4.64
C TYR A 67 -12.33 -0.17 -3.59
N ASP A 68 -13.28 0.74 -3.44
CA ASP A 68 -14.47 0.45 -2.64
C ASP A 68 -15.38 -0.45 -3.47
N ALA A 69 -15.60 -1.68 -3.00
CA ALA A 69 -16.47 -2.67 -3.64
C ALA A 69 -17.96 -2.25 -3.69
N ILE A 70 -18.29 -1.01 -3.34
CA ILE A 70 -19.64 -0.44 -3.37
C ILE A 70 -19.84 0.49 -4.58
N SER A 71 -18.77 0.88 -5.28
CA SER A 71 -18.88 1.79 -6.43
C SER A 71 -19.08 1.08 -7.78
N ASP A 72 -19.00 -0.25 -7.84
CA ASP A 72 -19.23 -1.03 -9.07
C ASP A 72 -20.71 -1.41 -9.30
N LEU A 73 -21.66 -0.95 -8.47
CA LEU A 73 -23.11 -1.12 -8.71
C LEU A 73 -23.79 0.08 -9.38
N CYS A 74 -23.02 1.08 -9.83
CA CYS A 74 -23.57 2.18 -10.61
C CYS A 74 -22.65 2.55 -11.78
N GLN A 75 -22.63 1.69 -12.79
CA GLN A 75 -22.41 2.10 -14.17
C GLN A 75 -23.01 1.05 -15.12
N ILE A 76 -24.31 1.28 -15.41
CA ILE A 76 -25.14 0.86 -16.55
C ILE A 76 -25.44 -0.64 -16.69
#